data_AF-A0A7S3N5K6-F1
#
_entry.id   AF-A0A7S3N5K6-F1
#
_cell.length_a   1.000
_cell.length_b   1.000
_cell.length_c   1.000
_cell.angle_alpha   90.00
_cell.angle_beta   90.00
_cell.angle_gamma   90.00
#
_symmetry.space_group_name_H-M   'P 1'
#
loop_
_entity.id
_entity.type
_entity.pdbx_description
1 polymer ?
#
loop_
_entity_poly.entity_id
_entity_poly.type
_entity_poly.pdbx_seq_one_letter_code
_entity_poly.pdbx_strand_id
1 'polypeptide(L)'
;MCNPPFFSSLVERTERRSVKSVHSRKDEDVTEGGEIGFLCRMVKESVAFKHKIKWFTAFIGRKIDFVFLCKYLECMLDDIVYTSGTIEMGHTKRWLIAWKFVQ
;
A
#
# COMPACT_ATOMS: atom_id res chain seq x y z
N MET A 1 6.32 8.28 -1.39
CA MET A 1 4.86 8.08 -1.41
C MET A 1 4.49 7.16 -2.55
N CYS A 2 3.60 6.20 -2.30
CA CYS A 2 3.11 5.25 -3.28
C CYS A 2 1.58 5.11 -3.21
N ASN A 3 0.93 4.95 -4.36
CA ASN A 3 -0.44 4.45 -4.49
C ASN A 3 -0.34 3.07 -5.17
N PRO A 4 -0.35 1.97 -4.41
CA PRO A 4 -0.08 0.63 -4.93
C PRO A 4 -1.19 0.17 -5.90
N PRO A 5 -0.85 -0.65 -6.90
CA PRO A 5 -1.85 -1.27 -7.76
C PRO A 5 -2.79 -2.16 -6.93
N PHE A 6 -4.10 -2.02 -7.13
CA PHE A 6 -5.10 -2.64 -6.25
C PHE A 6 -5.30 -4.15 -6.48
N PHE A 7 -5.21 -4.58 -7.74
CA PHE A 7 -5.68 -5.90 -8.15
C PHE A 7 -4.52 -6.88 -8.41
N SER A 8 -4.74 -8.15 -8.10
CA SER A 8 -3.78 -9.23 -8.35
C SER A 8 -3.79 -9.74 -9.80
N SER A 9 -4.89 -9.51 -10.52
CA SER A 9 -5.05 -9.94 -11.91
C SER A 9 -6.02 -9.05 -12.68
N LEU A 10 -5.98 -9.15 -14.02
CA LEU A 10 -6.95 -8.48 -14.90
C LEU A 10 -8.38 -9.00 -14.72
N VAL A 11 -8.52 -10.27 -14.31
CA VAL A 11 -9.83 -10.88 -14.02
C VAL A 11 -10.45 -10.21 -12.79
N GLU A 12 -9.72 -10.17 -11.67
CA GLU A 12 -10.16 -9.50 -10.45
C GLU A 12 -10.49 -8.03 -10.69
N ARG A 13 -9.67 -7.34 -11.50
CA ARG A 13 -9.92 -5.95 -11.92
C ARG A 13 -11.26 -5.81 -12.64
N THR A 14 -11.58 -6.74 -13.54
CA THR A 14 -12.81 -6.68 -14.35
C THR A 14 -14.04 -6.97 -13.51
N GLU A 15 -13.96 -7.95 -12.60
CA GLU A 15 -15.06 -8.31 -11.70
C GLU A 15 -15.38 -7.22 -10.67
N ARG A 16 -14.35 -6.51 -10.18
CA ARG A 16 -14.49 -5.51 -9.12
C ARG A 16 -14.64 -4.08 -9.62
N ARG A 17 -14.35 -3.80 -10.89
CA ARG A 17 -14.62 -2.47 -11.47
C ARG A 17 -16.11 -2.34 -11.80
N SER A 18 -16.78 -1.40 -11.17
CA SER A 18 -18.02 -0.85 -11.73
C SER A 18 -17.70 -0.03 -12.99
N VAL A 19 -18.64 -0.01 -13.94
CA VAL A 19 -18.56 0.60 -15.28
C VAL A 19 -18.13 2.08 -15.26
N LYS A 20 -18.11 2.74 -14.11
CA LYS A 20 -17.88 4.20 -13.96
C LYS A 20 -16.43 4.64 -13.66
N SER A 21 -15.41 3.78 -13.74
CA SER A 21 -14.06 4.15 -13.26
C SER A 21 -12.96 4.27 -14.33
N VAL A 22 -12.52 5.51 -14.54
CA VAL A 22 -11.17 6.07 -14.82
C VAL A 22 -10.18 5.24 -15.68
N HIS A 23 -9.59 5.93 -16.65
CA HIS A 23 -8.57 5.48 -17.62
C HIS A 23 -7.20 5.13 -16.99
N SER A 24 -7.13 4.29 -15.95
CA SER A 24 -5.83 3.79 -15.49
C SER A 24 -5.32 2.65 -16.38
N ARG A 25 -4.00 2.68 -16.64
CA ARG A 25 -3.31 1.68 -17.44
C ARG A 25 -3.23 0.35 -16.66
N LYS A 26 -2.98 -0.76 -17.37
CA LYS A 26 -2.95 -2.10 -16.76
C LYS A 26 -1.92 -2.21 -15.64
N ASP A 27 -0.76 -1.57 -15.83
CA ASP A 27 0.38 -1.47 -14.91
C ASP A 27 0.14 -0.56 -13.70
N GLU A 28 -0.85 0.34 -13.75
CA GLU A 28 -1.23 1.18 -12.61
C GLU A 28 -2.19 0.47 -11.65
N ASP A 29 -2.96 -0.49 -12.16
CA ASP A 29 -4.05 -1.14 -11.42
C ASP A 29 -3.76 -2.60 -11.04
N VAL A 30 -2.87 -3.30 -11.75
CA VAL A 30 -2.60 -4.73 -11.56
C VAL A 30 -1.14 -4.99 -11.24
N THR A 31 -0.90 -5.82 -10.22
CA THR A 31 0.44 -6.29 -9.84
C THR A 31 0.37 -7.69 -9.27
N GLU A 32 1.46 -8.45 -9.36
CA GLU A 32 1.53 -9.78 -8.76
C GLU A 32 1.33 -9.69 -7.23
N GLY A 33 0.37 -10.46 -6.72
CA GLY A 33 -0.05 -10.44 -5.32
C GLY A 33 -0.94 -9.25 -4.92
N GLY A 34 -1.34 -8.41 -5.87
CA GLY A 34 -2.21 -7.25 -5.65
C GLY A 34 -1.61 -6.21 -4.68
N GLU A 35 -2.48 -5.39 -4.09
CA GLU A 35 -2.10 -4.32 -3.16
C GLU A 35 -1.18 -4.85 -2.05
N ILE A 36 -1.55 -5.96 -1.40
CA ILE A 36 -0.79 -6.49 -0.27
C ILE A 36 0.58 -7.05 -0.67
N GLY A 37 0.66 -7.74 -1.81
CA GLY A 37 1.93 -8.26 -2.33
C GLY A 37 2.91 -7.13 -2.65
N PHE A 38 2.41 -6.06 -3.27
CA PHE A 38 3.19 -4.86 -3.54
C PHE A 38 3.70 -4.21 -2.25
N LEU A 39 2.82 -4.00 -1.27
CA LEU A 39 3.17 -3.37 0.00
C LEU A 39 4.21 -4.21 0.78
N CYS A 40 4.07 -5.53 0.80
CA CYS A 40 5.05 -6.42 1.44
C CYS A 40 6.44 -6.31 0.80
N ARG A 41 6.52 -6.23 -0.54
CA ARG A 41 7.79 -6.01 -1.26
C ARG A 41 8.38 -4.64 -0.91
N MET A 42 7.56 -3.58 -0.92
CA MET A 42 7.99 -2.23 -0.57
C MET A 42 8.57 -2.15 0.85
N VAL A 43 7.95 -2.83 1.82
CA VAL A 43 8.48 -2.93 3.19
C VAL A 43 9.86 -3.59 3.21
N LYS A 44 10.04 -4.73 2.52
CA LYS A 44 11.34 -5.43 2.45
C LYS A 44 12.42 -4.56 1.78
N GLU A 45 12.09 -3.91 0.67
CA GLU A 45 13.02 -3.06 -0.09
C GLU A 45 13.41 -1.80 0.70
N SER A 46 12.52 -1.28 1.56
CA SER A 46 12.78 -0.06 2.32
C SER A 46 14.04 -0.12 3.20
N VAL A 47 14.44 -1.32 3.65
CA VAL A 47 15.65 -1.55 4.46
C VAL A 47 16.92 -1.08 3.74
N ALA A 48 17.03 -1.35 2.42
CA ALA A 48 18.19 -0.94 1.63
C ALA A 48 18.31 0.58 1.50
N PHE A 49 17.22 1.31 1.75
CA PHE A 49 17.13 2.76 1.63
C PHE A 49 17.00 3.47 2.99
N LYS A 50 17.17 2.77 4.11
CA LYS A 50 16.94 3.29 5.47
C LYS A 50 17.73 4.56 5.82
N HIS A 51 18.90 4.77 5.21
CA HIS A 51 19.73 5.97 5.42
C HIS A 51 19.50 7.07 4.36
N LYS A 52 18.77 6.77 3.28
CA LYS A 52 18.53 7.69 2.17
C LYS A 52 17.14 8.31 2.21
N ILE A 53 16.16 7.59 2.76
CA ILE A 53 14.76 7.98 2.77
C ILE A 53 14.29 8.20 4.20
N LYS A 54 13.77 9.40 4.48
CA LYS A 54 13.28 9.77 5.82
C LYS A 54 11.94 9.13 6.16
N TRP A 55 11.06 8.98 5.18
CA TRP A 55 9.73 8.42 5.36
C TRP A 55 9.30 7.66 4.11
N PHE A 56 8.85 6.44 4.32
CA PHE A 56 8.14 5.64 3.33
C PHE A 56 6.64 5.79 3.60
N THR A 57 5.84 6.00 2.56
CA THR A 57 4.39 6.21 2.72
C THR A 57 3.62 5.49 1.63
N ALA A 58 2.45 4.94 1.99
CA ALA A 58 1.57 4.24 1.07
C ALA A 58 0.08 4.52 1.36
N PHE A 59 -0.69 4.71 0.29
CA PHE A 59 -2.15 4.66 0.33
C PHE A 59 -2.63 3.21 0.24
N ILE A 60 -3.67 2.87 0.98
CA ILE A 60 -4.20 1.51 1.05
C ILE A 60 -5.71 1.58 0.81
N GLY A 61 -6.16 0.80 -0.15
CA GLY A 61 -7.52 0.73 -0.62
C GLY A 61 -8.43 -0.10 0.27
N ARG A 62 -7.89 -1.13 0.92
CA ARG A 62 -8.67 -2.08 1.72
C ARG A 62 -8.28 -2.04 3.20
N LYS A 63 -9.29 -2.01 4.09
CA LYS A 63 -9.07 -2.04 5.55
C LYS A 63 -8.28 -3.26 6.00
N ILE A 64 -8.56 -4.42 5.39
CA ILE A 64 -7.89 -5.69 5.74
C ILE A 64 -6.38 -5.63 5.42
N ASP A 65 -6.02 -5.03 4.30
CA ASP A 65 -4.63 -4.85 3.89
C ASP A 65 -3.91 -3.87 4.81
N PHE A 66 -4.58 -2.80 5.24
CA PHE A 66 -4.03 -1.85 6.21
C PHE A 66 -3.72 -2.53 7.55
N VAL A 67 -4.68 -3.27 8.11
CA VAL A 67 -4.49 -3.99 9.39
C VAL A 67 -3.38 -5.03 9.26
N PHE A 68 -3.30 -5.74 8.14
CA PHE A 68 -2.21 -6.68 7.87
C PHE A 68 -0.87 -5.97 7.82
N LEU A 69 -0.77 -4.85 7.08
CA LEU A 69 0.50 -4.17 6.86
C LEU A 69 1.06 -3.58 8.16
N CYS A 70 0.22 -3.05 9.07
CA CYS A 70 0.68 -2.60 10.38
C CYS A 70 1.39 -3.73 11.14
N LYS A 71 0.78 -4.92 11.22
CA LYS A 71 1.39 -6.10 11.85
C LYS A 71 2.65 -6.55 11.11
N TYR A 72 2.61 -6.52 9.79
CA TYR A 72 3.74 -6.92 8.96
C TYR A 72 4.96 -6.01 9.16
N LEU A 73 4.76 -4.69 9.31
CA LEU A 73 5.83 -3.75 9.65
C LEU A 73 6.48 -4.11 10.99
N GLU A 74 5.68 -4.36 12.03
CA GLU A 74 6.15 -4.74 13.37
C GLU A 74 6.90 -6.08 13.37
N CYS A 75 6.50 -7.03 12.53
CA CYS A 75 7.16 -8.33 12.47
C CYS A 75 8.44 -8.33 11.62
N MET A 76 8.54 -7.45 10.63
CA MET A 76 9.59 -7.55 9.60
C MET A 76 10.71 -6.53 9.75
N LEU A 77 10.45 -5.41 10.43
CA LEU A 77 11.41 -4.32 10.56
C LEU A 77 11.66 -4.02 12.04
N ASP A 78 12.93 -4.03 12.42
CA ASP A 78 13.40 -3.53 13.70
C ASP A 78 13.65 -2.02 13.62
N ASP A 79 13.62 -1.36 14.78
CA ASP A 79 13.97 0.06 14.93
C ASP A 79 13.21 0.99 13.98
N ILE A 80 11.90 0.77 13.82
CA ILE A 80 11.03 1.66 13.06
C ILE A 80 10.05 2.42 13.95
N VAL A 81 9.61 3.57 13.46
CA VAL A 81 8.40 4.23 13.93
C VAL A 81 7.44 4.32 12.76
N TYR A 82 6.18 3.98 12.98
CA TYR A 82 5.13 4.17 11.98
C TYR A 82 3.94 4.95 12.54
N THR A 83 3.24 5.62 11.64
CA THR A 83 2.00 6.35 11.92
C THR A 83 1.01 6.09 10.80
N SER A 84 -0.26 6.33 11.07
CA SER A 84 -1.34 6.11 10.10
C SER A 84 -2.40 7.19 10.17
N GLY A 85 -3.17 7.29 9.10
CA GLY A 85 -4.31 8.18 9.00
C GLY A 85 -5.35 7.63 8.04
N THR A 86 -6.48 8.34 7.93
CA THR A 86 -7.55 7.98 7.00
C THR A 86 -7.95 9.19 6.18
N ILE A 87 -8.24 8.97 4.91
CA ILE A 87 -8.85 9.96 4.03
C ILE A 87 -10.25 9.45 3.68
N GLU A 88 -11.25 10.32 3.87
CA GLU A 88 -12.64 10.04 3.55
C GLU A 88 -13.13 11.06 2.51
N MET A 89 -13.54 10.57 1.34
CA MET A 89 -14.05 11.38 0.24
C MET A 89 -15.40 10.78 -0.22
N GLY A 90 -16.48 11.33 0.33
CA GLY A 90 -17.82 10.78 0.14
C GLY A 90 -17.90 9.35 0.69
N HIS A 91 -18.31 8.40 -0.15
CA HIS A 91 -18.38 6.98 0.24
C HIS A 91 -17.04 6.24 0.15
N THR A 92 -15.97 6.89 -0.32
CA THR A 92 -14.66 6.26 -0.47
C THR A 92 -13.79 6.56 0.74
N LYS A 93 -13.41 5.52 1.47
CA LYS A 93 -12.42 5.58 2.55
C LYS A 93 -11.11 4.93 2.12
N ARG A 94 -10.00 5.61 2.38
CA ARG A 94 -8.63 5.13 2.16
C ARG A 94 -7.83 5.25 3.44
N TRP A 95 -6.90 4.33 3.64
CA TRP A 95 -5.94 4.36 4.75
C TRP A 95 -4.61 4.87 4.23
N LEU A 96 -3.92 5.66 5.04
CA LEU A 96 -2.55 6.08 4.80
C LEU A 96 -1.69 5.47 5.88
N ILE A 97 -0.54 4.93 5.50
CA ILE A 97 0.51 4.52 6.43
C ILE A 97 1.81 5.23 6.07
N ALA A 98 2.58 5.59 7.09
CA ALA A 98 3.91 6.15 6.97
C ALA A 98 4.85 5.48 7.97
N TRP A 99 6.03 5.04 7.55
CA TRP A 99 7.05 4.49 8.44
C TRP A 99 8.44 5.06 8.13
N LYS A 100 9.29 5.07 9.14
CA LYS A 100 10.70 5.44 9.03
C LYS A 100 11.56 4.56 9.94
N PHE A 101 12.83 4.44 9.60
CA PHE A 101 13.83 3.85 10.48
C PHE A 101 14.31 4.90 11.48
N VAL A 102 14.43 4.48 12.74
CA VAL A 102 15.10 5.21 13.80
C VAL A 102 16.60 5.19 13.48
N GLN A 103 17.22 6.36 13.52
CA GLN A 103 18.65 6.55 13.28
C GLN A 103 19.34 6.85 14.60
#